data_AF-A0A3M1UZ60-F1
#
_entry.id   AF-A0A3M1UZ60-F1
#
_cell.length_a   1.000
_cell.length_b   1.000
_cell.length_c   1.000
_cell.angle_alpha   90.00
_cell.angle_beta   90.00
_cell.angle_gamma   90.00
#
_symmetry.space_group_name_H-M   'P 1'
#
loop_
_entity.id
_entity.type
_entity.pdbx_description
1 polymer ?
#
loop_
_entity_poly.entity_id
_entity_poly.type
_entity_poly.pdbx_seq_one_letter_code
_entity_poly.pdbx_strand_id
1 'polypeptide(L)'
;MDQKKLDEVPLLDRFAEVERMTREAIDHWENNFAPKTHALYRIVRRRGARADEIEDSTVRNHAREVMQSYEFGMKLFQKMDEYFLSINKSVEQIIQEADLT
;
A
#
# COMPACT_ATOMS: atom_id res chain seq x y z
N MET A 1 -1.88 14.46 2.52
CA MET A 1 -1.53 15.34 3.67
C MET A 1 -1.13 16.71 3.15
N ASP A 2 -1.05 17.78 3.96
CA ASP A 2 -0.53 19.07 3.44
C ASP A 2 1.00 18.96 3.31
N GLN A 3 1.52 19.07 2.09
CA GLN A 3 2.94 18.92 1.78
C GLN A 3 3.82 19.84 2.65
N LYS A 4 3.33 21.03 2.99
CA LYS A 4 4.04 21.96 3.88
C LYS A 4 4.27 21.39 5.28
N LYS A 5 3.30 20.67 5.83
CA LYS A 5 3.41 20.05 7.16
C LYS A 5 4.41 18.90 7.15
N LEU A 6 4.53 18.21 6.02
CA LEU A 6 5.48 17.10 5.89
C LEU A 6 6.91 17.60 5.81
N ASP A 7 7.13 18.73 5.16
CA ASP A 7 8.44 19.39 5.06
C ASP A 7 8.92 19.97 6.41
N GLU A 8 8.03 20.13 7.40
CA GLU A 8 8.38 20.53 8.78
C GLU A 8 8.85 19.36 9.65
N VAL A 9 8.54 18.12 9.28
CA VAL A 9 9.01 16.92 10.00
C VAL A 9 10.51 16.75 9.78
N PRO A 10 11.33 16.42 10.79
CA PRO A 10 12.75 16.16 10.58
C PRO A 10 13.00 15.07 9.52
N LEU A 11 14.03 15.25 8.68
CA LEU A 11 14.31 14.32 7.57
C LEU A 11 14.52 12.88 8.04
N LEU A 12 15.20 12.68 9.18
CA LEU A 12 15.41 11.36 9.78
C LEU A 12 14.08 10.69 10.16
N ASP A 13 13.13 11.46 10.71
CA ASP A 13 11.80 10.95 11.09
C ASP A 13 10.98 10.58 9.85
N ARG A 14 11.14 11.32 8.74
CA ARG A 14 10.51 10.96 7.46
C ARG A 14 11.03 9.62 6.94
N PHE A 15 12.33 9.38 7.01
CA PHE A 15 12.92 8.07 6.64
C PHE A 15 12.41 6.94 7.54
N ALA A 16 12.37 7.16 8.85
CA ALA A 16 11.87 6.17 9.81
C ALA A 16 10.40 5.82 9.55
N GLU A 17 9.56 6.81 9.24
CA GLU A 17 8.15 6.60 8.93
C GLU A 17 7.95 5.84 7.61
N VAL A 18 8.76 6.13 6.57
CA VAL A 18 8.76 5.34 5.33
C VAL A 18 9.19 3.90 5.56
N GLU A 19 10.22 3.67 6.38
CA GLU A 19 10.65 2.32 6.74
C GLU A 19 9.52 1.56 7.46
N ARG A 20 8.85 2.22 8.41
CA ARG A 20 7.68 1.67 9.11
C ARG A 20 6.55 1.32 8.12
N MET A 21 6.20 2.23 7.22
CA MET A 21 5.16 2.01 6.21
C MET A 21 5.55 0.91 5.22
N THR A 22 6.83 0.74 4.91
CA THR A 22 7.32 -0.34 4.05
C THR A 22 7.09 -1.70 4.70
N ARG A 23 7.40 -1.84 6.00
CA ARG A 23 7.09 -3.09 6.75
C ARG A 23 5.58 -3.35 6.79
N GLU A 24 4.79 -2.31 7.02
CA GLU A 24 3.32 -2.40 7.00
C GLU A 24 2.78 -2.83 5.63
N ALA A 25 3.37 -2.33 4.54
CA ALA A 25 2.99 -2.70 3.18
C ALA A 25 3.32 -4.15 2.87
N ILE A 26 4.49 -4.64 3.30
CA ILE A 26 4.89 -6.05 3.17
C ILE A 26 3.92 -6.94 3.94
N ASP A 27 3.67 -6.64 5.22
CA ASP A 27 2.76 -7.42 6.06
C ASP A 27 1.34 -7.46 5.47
N HIS A 28 0.81 -6.32 5.02
CA HIS A 28 -0.49 -6.26 4.37
C HIS A 28 -0.52 -7.08 3.07
N TRP A 29 0.55 -7.05 2.28
CA TRP A 29 0.59 -7.84 1.05
C TRP A 29 0.60 -9.35 1.35
N GLU A 30 1.47 -9.79 2.26
CA GLU A 30 1.68 -11.20 2.59
C GLU A 30 0.51 -11.81 3.36
N ASN A 31 -0.02 -11.09 4.36
CA ASN A 31 -0.97 -11.64 5.32
C ASN A 31 -2.42 -11.25 5.04
N ASN A 32 -2.68 -10.33 4.10
CA ASN A 32 -4.03 -9.84 3.81
C ASN A 32 -4.37 -9.92 2.32
N PHE A 33 -3.64 -9.18 1.47
CA PHE A 33 -4.01 -9.04 0.06
C PHE A 33 -3.81 -10.31 -0.77
N ALA A 34 -2.61 -10.92 -0.71
CA ALA A 34 -2.31 -12.12 -1.48
C ALA A 34 -3.19 -13.32 -1.05
N PRO A 35 -3.41 -13.60 0.25
CA PRO A 35 -4.30 -14.68 0.67
C PRO A 35 -5.74 -14.50 0.19
N LYS A 36 -6.30 -13.29 0.28
CA LYS A 36 -7.68 -13.00 -0.19
C LYS A 36 -7.82 -13.17 -1.69
N THR A 37 -6.84 -12.71 -2.46
CA THR A 37 -6.80 -12.89 -3.92
C THR A 37 -6.74 -14.38 -4.28
N HIS A 38 -5.90 -15.15 -3.58
CA HIS A 38 -5.79 -16.59 -3.79
C HIS A 38 -7.09 -17.33 -3.42
N ALA A 39 -7.76 -16.93 -2.34
CA ALA A 39 -9.04 -17.49 -1.93
C ALA A 39 -10.13 -17.24 -2.99
N LEU A 40 -10.25 -16.01 -3.48
CA LEU A 40 -11.19 -15.67 -4.56
C LEU A 40 -10.89 -16.49 -5.82
N TYR A 41 -9.63 -16.58 -6.24
CA TYR A 41 -9.23 -17.38 -7.40
C TYR A 41 -9.65 -18.84 -7.26
N ARG A 42 -9.44 -19.45 -6.08
CA ARG A 42 -9.86 -20.83 -5.81
C ARG A 42 -11.38 -21.01 -5.92
N ILE A 43 -12.17 -20.05 -5.45
CA ILE A 43 -13.63 -20.10 -5.50
C ILE A 43 -14.11 -19.99 -6.95
N VAL A 44 -13.61 -19.01 -7.70
CA VAL A 44 -13.96 -18.83 -9.11
C VAL A 44 -13.60 -20.06 -9.94
N ARG A 45 -12.42 -20.66 -9.70
CA ARG A 45 -12.00 -21.89 -10.38
C ARG A 45 -12.90 -23.09 -10.03
N ARG A 46 -13.32 -23.23 -8.76
CA ARG A 46 -14.24 -24.30 -8.34
C ARG A 46 -15.64 -24.13 -8.94
N ARG A 47 -16.11 -22.89 -9.06
CA ARG A 47 -17.41 -22.60 -9.68
C ARG A 47 -17.47 -23.04 -11.14
N GLY A 48 -16.37 -22.93 -11.89
CA GLY A 48 -16.31 -23.48 -13.25
C GLY A 48 -16.47 -25.01 -13.33
N ALA A 49 -16.12 -25.74 -12.26
CA ALA A 49 -16.24 -27.19 -12.17
C ALA A 49 -17.52 -27.68 -11.47
N ARG A 50 -18.12 -26.85 -10.59
CA ARG A 50 -19.32 -27.15 -9.79
C ARG A 50 -20.13 -25.87 -9.57
N ALA A 51 -20.68 -25.34 -10.66
CA ALA A 51 -21.37 -24.06 -10.65
C ALA A 51 -22.58 -24.03 -9.71
N ASP A 52 -23.22 -25.19 -9.49
CA ASP A 52 -24.43 -25.32 -8.68
C ASP A 52 -24.16 -25.36 -7.16
N GLU A 53 -22.90 -25.52 -6.73
CA GLU A 53 -22.54 -25.59 -5.29
C GLU A 53 -22.08 -24.24 -4.70
N ILE A 54 -21.81 -23.23 -5.55
CA ILE A 54 -21.27 -21.93 -5.12
C ILE A 54 -22.24 -20.82 -5.48
N GLU A 55 -22.84 -20.21 -4.45
CA GLU A 55 -23.70 -19.05 -4.65
C GLU A 55 -22.91 -17.83 -5.17
N ASP A 56 -23.58 -17.05 -6.03
CA ASP A 56 -23.12 -15.73 -6.48
C ASP A 56 -22.74 -14.81 -5.31
N SER A 57 -23.51 -14.88 -4.23
CA SER A 57 -23.31 -14.12 -2.99
C SER A 57 -21.90 -14.34 -2.42
N THR A 58 -21.41 -15.59 -2.47
CA THR A 58 -20.11 -16.00 -1.94
C THR A 58 -18.98 -15.41 -2.76
N VAL A 59 -19.07 -15.45 -4.09
CA VAL A 59 -18.08 -14.84 -4.99
C VAL A 59 -18.01 -13.33 -4.79
N ARG A 60 -19.18 -12.66 -4.72
CA ARG A 60 -19.25 -11.21 -4.49
C ARG A 60 -18.66 -10.80 -3.14
N ASN A 61 -18.87 -11.59 -2.10
CA ASN A 61 -18.31 -11.32 -0.78
C ASN A 61 -16.78 -11.38 -0.79
N HIS A 62 -16.18 -12.42 -1.38
CA HIS A 62 -14.72 -12.53 -1.51
C HIS A 62 -14.13 -11.43 -2.41
N ALA A 63 -14.83 -11.07 -3.49
CA ALA A 63 -14.43 -9.95 -4.33
C ALA A 63 -14.43 -8.62 -3.55
N ARG A 64 -15.43 -8.39 -2.70
CA ARG A 64 -15.48 -7.21 -1.83
C ARG A 64 -14.30 -7.17 -0.86
N GLU A 65 -13.94 -8.30 -0.25
CA GLU A 65 -12.81 -8.38 0.68
C GLU A 65 -11.47 -8.08 0.00
N VAL A 66 -11.29 -8.55 -1.25
CA VAL A 66 -10.11 -8.23 -2.08
C VAL A 66 -10.09 -6.74 -2.39
N MET A 67 -11.21 -6.15 -2.81
CA MET A 67 -11.30 -4.72 -3.12
C MET A 67 -11.00 -3.85 -1.89
N GLN A 68 -11.53 -4.17 -0.72
CA GLN A 68 -11.23 -3.45 0.52
C GLN A 68 -9.74 -3.55 0.89
N SER A 69 -9.14 -4.73 0.71
CA SER A 69 -7.70 -4.91 0.95
C SER A 69 -6.85 -4.12 -0.05
N TYR A 70 -7.26 -4.07 -1.31
CA TYR A 70 -6.62 -3.24 -2.34
C TYR A 70 -6.69 -1.75 -2.00
N GLU A 71 -7.87 -1.24 -1.63
CA GLU A 71 -8.07 0.17 -1.27
C GLU A 71 -7.19 0.59 -0.08
N PHE A 72 -7.01 -0.28 0.92
CA PHE A 72 -6.08 -0.03 2.02
C PHE A 72 -4.65 0.13 1.51
N GLY A 73 -4.17 -0.83 0.69
CA GLY A 73 -2.83 -0.78 0.12
C GLY A 73 -2.58 0.49 -0.70
N MET A 74 -3.56 0.89 -1.51
CA MET A 74 -3.49 2.12 -2.30
C MET A 74 -3.34 3.37 -1.44
N LYS A 75 -4.06 3.46 -0.32
CA LYS A 75 -3.91 4.59 0.62
C LYS A 75 -2.53 4.61 1.27
N LEU A 76 -2.00 3.44 1.62
CA LEU A 76 -0.66 3.31 2.20
C LEU A 76 0.41 3.75 1.20
N PHE A 77 0.35 3.28 -0.06
CA PHE A 77 1.28 3.69 -1.12
C PHE A 77 1.17 5.18 -1.43
N GLN A 78 -0.04 5.73 -1.51
CA GLN A 78 -0.22 7.17 -1.72
C GLN A 78 0.46 7.98 -0.60
N LYS A 79 0.34 7.54 0.66
CA LYS A 79 1.04 8.19 1.77
C LYS A 79 2.55 8.04 1.64
N MET A 80 3.05 6.87 1.25
CA MET A 80 4.49 6.66 1.02
C MET A 80 5.04 7.60 -0.07
N ASP A 81 4.31 7.80 -1.16
CA ASP A 81 4.68 8.72 -2.25
C ASP A 81 4.84 10.16 -1.75
N GLU A 82 3.92 10.62 -0.88
CA GLU A 82 4.03 11.95 -0.25
C GLU A 82 5.35 12.09 0.54
N TYR A 83 5.73 11.07 1.30
CA TYR A 83 6.99 11.05 2.04
C TYR A 83 8.21 10.98 1.12
N PHE A 84 8.20 10.15 0.08
CA PHE A 84 9.30 10.06 -0.87
C PHE A 84 9.54 11.39 -1.58
N LEU A 85 8.48 12.08 -1.99
CA LEU A 85 8.58 13.41 -2.60
C LEU A 85 9.19 14.44 -1.63
N SER A 86 8.76 14.44 -0.37
CA SER A 86 9.30 15.34 0.65
C SER A 86 10.77 15.04 0.98
N ILE A 87 11.14 13.76 1.08
CA ILE A 87 12.51 13.32 1.30
C ILE A 87 13.40 13.74 0.12
N ASN A 88 12.97 13.46 -1.12
CA ASN A 88 13.73 13.79 -2.32
C ASN A 88 14.02 15.30 -2.39
N LYS A 89 12.99 16.12 -2.14
CA LYS A 89 13.15 17.58 -2.07
C LYS A 89 14.18 18.02 -1.02
N SER A 90 14.14 17.46 0.19
CA SER A 90 15.11 17.83 1.24
C SER A 90 16.53 17.35 0.94
N VAL A 91 16.69 16.17 0.32
CA VAL A 91 18.00 15.67 -0.10
C VAL A 91 18.58 16.54 -1.22
N GLU A 92 17.78 16.92 -2.22
CA GLU A 92 18.20 17.84 -3.29
C GLU A 92 18.68 19.19 -2.74
N GLN A 93 17.99 19.73 -1.74
CA GLN A 93 18.40 20.98 -1.07
C GLN A 93 19.76 20.84 -0.39
N ILE A 94 19.99 19.75 0.36
CA ILE A 94 21.26 19.49 1.04
C ILE A 94 22.41 19.36 0.03
N ILE A 95 22.18 18.66 -1.09
CA ILE A 95 23.19 18.51 -2.15
C ILE A 95 23.53 19.88 -2.77
N GLN A 96 22.52 20.71 -3.07
CA GLN A 96 22.72 22.04 -3.62
C GLN A 96 23.49 22.96 -2.68
N GLU A 97 23.24 22.88 -1.37
CA GLU A 97 23.99 23.63 -0.36
C GLU A 97 25.44 23.14 -0.26
N ALA A 98 25.66 21.82 -0.30
CA ALA A 98 27.00 21.25 -0.27
C ALA A 98 27.85 21.61 -1.50
N ASP A 99 27.26 21.67 -2.69
CA ASP A 99 27.95 22.06 -3.93
C ASP A 99 28.35 23.56 -3.96
N LEU A 100 27.77 24.38 -3.07
CA LEU A 100 28.09 25.80 -2.91
C LEU A 100 29.17 26.06 -1.84
N THR A 101 29.68 25.02 -1.17
CA THR A 101 30.69 25.12 -0.10
C THR A 101 32.01 24.51 -0.51
#